data_AF-A0A1X7APE4-F1
#
_entry.id   AF-A0A1X7APE4-F1
#
_cell.length_a   1.000
_cell.length_b   1.000
_cell.length_c   1.000
_cell.angle_alpha   90.00
_cell.angle_beta   90.00
_cell.angle_gamma   90.00
#
_symmetry.space_group_name_H-M   'P 1'
#
loop_
_entity.id
_entity.type
_entity.pdbx_description
1 polymer ?
#
loop_
_entity_poly.entity_id
_entity_poly.type
_entity_poly.pdbx_seq_one_letter_code
_entity_poly.pdbx_strand_id
1 'polypeptide(L)' 'MNRYRALEELDIEFKEAESAWLEAQDDAGLSDQEKQQFLSRLHQCLEKRKAHISTHWSDPAYYEDGKMRKLVVD' A
#
# COMPACT_ATOMS: atom_id res chain seq x y z
N MET A 1 2.87 -1.21 -20.39
CA MET A 1 2.97 -1.11 -18.92
C MET A 1 1.86 -1.96 -18.33
N ASN A 2 2.19 -2.98 -17.53
CA ASN A 2 1.20 -3.94 -17.02
C ASN A 2 0.35 -3.27 -15.94
N ARG A 3 -0.95 -3.10 -16.18
CA ARG A 3 -1.84 -2.22 -15.39
C ARG A 3 -1.97 -2.68 -13.93
N TYR A 4 -2.02 -3.99 -13.69
CA TYR A 4 -2.06 -4.61 -12.37
C TYR A 4 -0.78 -4.41 -11.55
N ARG A 5 0.36 -4.28 -12.23
CA ARG A 5 1.67 -4.11 -11.58
C ARG A 5 1.73 -2.85 -10.72
N ALA A 6 1.00 -1.80 -11.08
CA ALA A 6 0.99 -0.55 -10.32
C ALA A 6 0.33 -0.73 -8.93
N LEU A 7 -0.78 -1.48 -8.84
CA LEU A 7 -1.42 -1.74 -7.55
C LEU A 7 -0.61 -2.75 -6.72
N GLU A 8 -0.02 -3.76 -7.36
CA GLU A 8 0.90 -4.68 -6.70
C GLU A 8 2.12 -3.96 -6.11
N GLU A 9 2.72 -3.03 -6.86
CA GLU A 9 3.84 -2.20 -6.39
C GLU A 9 3.42 -1.33 -5.18
N LEU A 10 2.22 -0.75 -5.20
CA LEU A 10 1.68 0.01 -4.05
C LEU A 10 1.41 -0.89 -2.83
N ASP A 11 0.92 -2.11 -3.05
CA ASP A 11 0.70 -3.09 -1.98
C ASP A 11 2.04 -3.57 -1.37
N ILE A 12 3.10 -3.71 -2.18
CA ILE A 12 4.45 -4.01 -1.69
C ILE A 12 4.98 -2.83 -0.87
N GLU A 13 4.92 -1.61 -1.40
CA GLU A 13 5.39 -0.39 -0.71
C GLU A 13 4.69 -0.22 0.65
N PHE A 14 3.38 -0.48 0.69
CA PHE A 14 2.61 -0.46 1.92
C PHE A 14 3.08 -1.51 2.94
N LYS A 15 3.27 -2.77 2.52
CA LYS A 15 3.71 -3.85 3.43
C LYS A 15 5.11 -3.60 4.00
N GLU A 16 6.00 -3.06 3.19
CA GLU A 16 7.34 -2.66 3.65
C GLU A 16 7.25 -1.53 4.69
N ALA A 17 6.43 -0.52 4.44
CA ALA A 17 6.21 0.57 5.39
C ALA A 17 5.50 0.10 6.68
N GLU A 18 4.57 -0.85 6.58
CA GLU A 18 3.88 -1.44 7.73
C GLU A 18 4.85 -2.24 8.61
N SER A 19 5.68 -3.09 8.00
CA SER A 19 6.71 -3.84 8.71
C SER A 19 7.69 -2.90 9.41
N ALA A 20 8.17 -1.86 8.71
CA ALA A 20 9.08 -0.88 9.29
C ALA A 20 8.44 -0.09 10.45
N TRP A 21 7.16 0.25 10.37
CA TRP A 21 6.44 0.89 11.48
C TRP A 21 6.30 -0.03 12.68
N LEU A 22 5.97 -1.31 12.47
CA LEU A 22 5.84 -2.28 13.56
C LEU A 22 7.17 -2.50 14.28
N GLU A 23 8.27 -2.64 13.52
CA GLU A 23 9.61 -2.74 14.09
C GLU A 23 9.99 -1.46 14.86
N ALA A 24 9.72 -0.27 14.30
CA ALA A 24 10.02 1.00 14.93
C ALA A 24 9.19 1.27 16.20
N GLN A 25 7.96 0.75 16.27
CA GLN A 25 7.09 0.93 17.42
C GLN A 25 7.71 0.28 18.67
N ASP A 26 8.25 -0.93 18.51
CA ASP A 26 8.83 -1.74 19.59
C ASP A 26 10.30 -1.38 19.89
N ASP A 27 10.96 -0.60 19.03
CA ASP A 27 12.34 -0.17 19.24
C ASP A 27 12.41 0.97 20.29
N ALA A 28 13.05 0.68 21.43
CA ALA A 28 13.30 1.66 22.50
C ALA A 28 14.47 2.62 22.19
N GLY A 29 15.26 2.33 21.16
CA GLY A 29 16.35 3.16 20.68
C GLY A 29 15.92 4.30 19.77
N LEU A 30 14.69 4.25 19.23
CA LEU A 30 14.13 5.32 18.39
C LEU A 30 13.42 6.38 19.22
N SER A 31 13.69 7.63 18.88
CA SER A 31 12.93 8.78 19.38
C SER A 31 11.50 8.81 18.82
N ASP A 32 10.61 9.53 19.51
CA ASP A 32 9.24 9.76 19.03
C ASP A 32 9.21 10.43 17.65
N GLN A 33 10.18 11.30 17.36
CA GLN A 33 10.31 11.95 16.05
C GLN A 33 10.65 10.93 14.95
N GLU A 34 11.52 9.97 15.22
CA GLU A 34 11.86 8.91 14.27
C GLU A 34 10.66 7.98 14.05
N LYS A 35 9.98 7.57 15.12
CA LYS A 35 8.73 6.80 15.05
C LYS A 35 7.68 7.54 14.21
N GLN A 36 7.53 8.84 14.41
CA GLN A 36 6.60 9.66 13.62
C GLN A 36 6.94 9.68 12.11
N GLN A 37 8.22 9.55 11.73
CA GLN A 37 8.61 9.47 10.31
C GLN A 37 8.16 8.14 9.69
N PHE A 38 8.30 7.02 10.40
CA PHE A 38 7.79 5.72 9.94
C PHE A 38 6.27 5.74 9.79
N LEU A 39 5.56 6.30 10.78
CA LEU A 39 4.11 6.44 10.73
C LEU A 39 3.65 7.34 9.57
N SER A 40 4.35 8.45 9.33
CA SER A 40 4.08 9.34 8.20
C SER A 40 4.27 8.63 6.86
N ARG A 41 5.33 7.82 6.72
CA ARG A 41 5.56 7.00 5.52
C ARG A 41 4.45 5.99 5.30
N LEU A 42 4.03 5.27 6.33
CA LEU A 42 2.91 4.33 6.27
C LEU A 42 1.62 5.02 5.81
N HIS A 43 1.34 6.22 6.35
CA HIS A 43 0.18 7.01 5.95
C HIS A 43 0.24 7.44 4.47
N GLN A 44 1.42 7.84 3.97
CA GLN A 44 1.59 8.18 2.55
C GLN A 44 1.32 6.98 1.63
N CYS A 45 1.79 5.78 2.00
CA CYS A 45 1.51 4.56 1.25
C CYS A 45 0.00 4.26 1.20
N LEU A 46 -0.71 4.42 2.32
CA LEU A 46 -2.17 4.27 2.37
C LEU A 46 -2.90 5.25 1.44
N GLU A 47 -2.52 6.53 1.46
CA GLU A 47 -3.17 7.53 0.61
C GLU A 47 -2.89 7.29 -0.88
N LYS A 48 -1.67 6.88 -1.27
CA LYS A 48 -1.37 6.47 -2.65
C LYS A 48 -2.24 5.30 -3.09
N ARG A 49 -2.35 4.26 -2.26
CA ARG A 49 -3.16 3.08 -2.53
C ARG A 49 -4.64 3.43 -2.68
N LYS A 50 -5.16 4.24 -1.76
CA LYS A 50 -6.54 4.74 -1.79
C LYS A 50 -6.80 5.59 -3.04
N ALA A 51 -5.88 6.46 -3.43
CA ALA A 51 -6.00 7.27 -4.64
C ALA A 51 -6.04 6.39 -5.90
N HIS A 52 -5.20 5.35 -5.97
CA HIS A 52 -5.21 4.38 -7.07
C HIS A 52 -6.55 3.64 -7.13
N ILE A 53 -7.01 3.06 -6.01
CA ILE A 53 -8.30 2.37 -5.93
C ILE A 53 -9.43 3.30 -6.35
N SER A 54 -9.48 4.52 -5.80
CA SER A 54 -10.55 5.50 -6.09
C SER A 54 -10.57 5.90 -7.56
N THR A 55 -9.40 6.02 -8.21
CA THR A 55 -9.27 6.38 -9.62
C THR A 55 -9.69 5.23 -10.54
N HIS A 56 -9.42 3.99 -10.15
CA HIS A 56 -9.63 2.80 -10.98
C HIS A 56 -10.83 1.95 -10.56
N TRP A 57 -11.60 2.35 -9.54
CA TRP A 57 -12.69 1.55 -8.96
C TRP A 57 -13.73 1.11 -10.00
N SER A 58 -14.05 1.98 -10.95
CA SER A 58 -15.01 1.72 -12.03
C SER A 58 -14.38 1.14 -13.29
N ASP A 59 -13.07 0.88 -13.29
CA ASP A 59 -12.38 0.29 -14.43
C ASP A 59 -12.53 -1.25 -14.35
N PRO A 60 -13.31 -1.87 -15.27
CA PRO A 60 -13.49 -3.33 -15.29
C PRO A 60 -12.18 -4.07 -15.59
N ALA A 61 -11.15 -3.38 -16.08
CA ALA A 61 -9.82 -3.93 -16.21
C ALA A 61 -9.07 -4.04 -14.87
N TYR A 62 -9.54 -3.45 -13.77
CA TYR A 62 -8.93 -3.59 -12.44
C TYR A 62 -9.85 -4.27 -11.43
N TYR A 63 -11.16 -3.98 -11.51
CA TYR A 63 -12.16 -4.48 -10.56
C TYR A 63 -13.36 -5.05 -11.29
N GLU A 64 -13.74 -6.28 -10.97
CA GLU A 64 -14.95 -6.94 -11.47
C GLU A 64 -15.87 -7.17 -10.26
N ASP A 65 -17.11 -6.68 -10.31
CA ASP A 65 -18.10 -6.72 -9.22
C ASP A 65 -17.57 -6.22 -7.85
N GLY A 66 -16.81 -5.13 -7.85
CA GLY A 66 -16.26 -4.53 -6.63
C GLY A 66 -15.15 -5.37 -5.97
N LYS A 67 -14.64 -6.40 -6.67
CA LYS A 67 -13.48 -7.19 -6.25
C LYS A 67 -12.33 -6.96 -7.23
N MET A 68 -11.11 -6.88 -6.71
CA MET A 68 -9.92 -6.81 -7.55
C MET A 68 -9.87 -8.06 -8.43
N ARG A 69 -9.76 -7.87 -9.74
CA ARG A 69 -9.80 -8.98 -10.70
C ARG A 69 -8.53 -9.80 -10.53
N LYS A 70 -8.61 -10.98 -9.91
CA LYS A 70 -7.47 -11.91 -9.84
C LYS A 70 -7.22 -12.45 -11.26
N LEU A 71 -5.99 -12.21 -11.75
CA LEU A 71 -5.22 -13.16 -12.55
C LEU A 71 -5.54 -14.62 -12.16
N VAL A 72 -6.51 -15.28 -12.81
CA VAL A 72 -6.44 -16.74 -12.97
C VAL A 72 -5.25 -16.95 -13.90
N VAL A 73 -4.10 -17.27 -13.32
CA VAL A 73 -2.94 -17.75 -14.07
C VAL A 73 -3.20 -19.24 -14.28
N ASP A 74 -3.59 -19.62 -15.49
CA ASP A 74 -3.59 -21.02 -15.94
C ASP A 74 -2.15 -21.56 -16.02
#